data_AF-A0A7S1V2V8-F1
#
_entry.id   AF-A0A7S1V2V8-F1
#
_cell.length_a   1.000
_cell.length_b   1.000
_cell.length_c   1.000
_cell.angle_alpha   90.00
_cell.angle_beta   90.00
_cell.angle_gamma   90.00
#
_symmetry.space_group_name_H-M   'P 1'
#
loop_
_entity.id
_entity.type
_entity.pdbx_description
1 polymer ?
#
loop_
_entity_poly.entity_id
_entity_poly.type
_entity_poly.pdbx_seq_one_letter_code
_entity_poly.pdbx_strand_id
1 'polypeptide(L)'
;ERLHGRGVRLVAHGVQCDPKRVWIKLDDEDNPSVIWQTEFPRRVPSNDGQSTSAIILVRGSPHKIALLNVLYIDVGKKTTALLKLENRAIPDTVCFSLLTQNGSLDLQTNSKLERDSLIGCFSMMLDRVHRDRDWRSLYETSSSIFSSSEVNTSAATAASIARYQMSKGE
;
A
#
# COMPACT_ATOMS: atom_id res chain seq x y z
N GLU A 1 -12.90 -0.51 -13.34
CA GLU A 1 -13.57 -1.84 -13.33
C GLU A 1 -12.78 -2.96 -12.66
N ARG A 2 -11.51 -3.22 -13.00
CA ARG A 2 -10.76 -4.38 -12.45
C ARG A 2 -10.58 -4.36 -10.91
N LEU A 3 -10.32 -3.19 -10.32
CA LEU A 3 -10.16 -3.03 -8.86
C LEU A 3 -11.47 -3.27 -8.09
N HIS A 4 -12.62 -2.84 -8.61
CA HIS A 4 -13.93 -3.02 -7.99
C HIS A 4 -14.48 -4.45 -8.13
N GLY A 5 -14.11 -5.16 -9.22
CA GLY A 5 -14.53 -6.54 -9.46
C GLY A 5 -13.59 -7.59 -8.85
N ARG A 6 -12.66 -8.09 -9.67
CA ARG A 6 -11.82 -9.26 -9.33
C ARG A 6 -10.68 -8.92 -8.36
N GLY A 7 -10.31 -7.65 -8.26
CA GLY A 7 -9.10 -7.19 -7.61
C GLY A 7 -7.85 -7.45 -8.45
N VAL A 8 -6.72 -6.97 -7.94
CA VAL A 8 -5.38 -7.10 -8.53
C VAL A 8 -4.45 -7.82 -7.56
N ARG A 9 -3.55 -8.66 -8.09
CA ARG A 9 -2.53 -9.31 -7.28
C ARG A 9 -1.23 -8.50 -7.35
N LEU A 10 -0.72 -8.12 -6.19
CA LEU A 10 0.50 -7.33 -6.01
C LEU A 10 1.44 -8.04 -5.04
N VAL A 11 2.62 -7.44 -4.81
CA VAL A 11 3.52 -7.81 -3.71
C VAL A 11 3.50 -6.70 -2.67
N ALA A 12 3.13 -7.04 -1.44
CA ALA A 12 3.21 -6.15 -0.29
C ALA A 12 4.54 -6.32 0.42
N HIS A 13 5.14 -5.21 0.83
CA HIS A 13 6.39 -5.16 1.57
C HIS A 13 6.12 -4.65 2.98
N GLY A 14 6.85 -5.17 3.96
CA GLY A 14 6.75 -4.71 5.34
C GLY A 14 8.12 -4.49 5.97
N VAL A 15 8.17 -3.71 7.03
CA VAL A 15 9.44 -3.37 7.69
C VAL A 15 10.07 -4.60 8.35
N GLN A 16 9.27 -5.49 8.94
CA GLN A 16 9.73 -6.64 9.73
C GLN A 16 9.29 -7.99 9.16
N CYS A 17 8.78 -8.02 7.93
CA CYS A 17 8.30 -9.25 7.32
C CYS A 17 8.76 -9.38 5.88
N ASP A 18 8.92 -10.62 5.44
CA ASP A 18 9.22 -10.90 4.04
C ASP A 18 8.09 -10.44 3.12
N PRO A 19 8.41 -10.05 1.87
CA PRO A 19 7.41 -9.64 0.92
C PRO A 19 6.37 -10.74 0.68
N LYS A 20 5.09 -10.35 0.67
CA LYS A 20 3.97 -11.29 0.52
C LYS A 20 3.15 -10.96 -0.72
N ARG A 21 2.66 -12.00 -1.40
CA ARG A 21 1.65 -11.81 -2.44
C ARG A 21 0.35 -11.40 -1.77
N VAL A 22 -0.26 -10.33 -2.27
CA VAL A 22 -1.54 -9.85 -1.77
C VAL A 22 -2.51 -9.63 -2.92
N TRP A 23 -3.79 -9.88 -2.67
CA TRP A 23 -4.88 -9.37 -3.49
C TRP A 23 -5.37 -8.07 -2.93
N ILE A 24 -5.62 -7.09 -3.79
CA ILE A 24 -6.22 -5.81 -3.45
C ILE A 24 -7.47 -5.60 -4.29
N LYS A 25 -8.54 -5.14 -3.66
CA LYS A 25 -9.76 -4.69 -4.33
C LYS A 25 -10.25 -3.40 -3.67
N LEU A 26 -11.04 -2.65 -4.42
CA LEU A 26 -11.80 -1.53 -3.91
C LEU A 26 -13.23 -1.99 -3.61
N ASP A 27 -13.74 -1.54 -2.47
CA ASP A 27 -15.12 -1.69 -2.04
C ASP A 27 -15.74 -0.30 -2.07
N ASP A 28 -16.70 -0.08 -2.96
CA ASP A 28 -17.30 1.24 -3.25
C ASP A 28 -18.65 1.45 -2.55
N GLU A 29 -19.07 0.49 -1.70
CA GLU A 29 -20.27 0.60 -0.88
C GLU A 29 -20.11 1.70 0.20
N ASP A 30 -21.18 1.97 0.96
CA ASP A 30 -21.41 3.12 1.88
C ASP A 30 -20.18 3.73 2.58
N ASN A 31 -19.16 2.94 2.88
CA ASN A 31 -17.85 3.42 3.33
C ASN A 31 -16.72 2.91 2.41
N PRO A 32 -16.34 3.69 1.37
CA PRO A 32 -15.36 3.27 0.39
C PRO A 32 -14.05 2.82 1.03
N SER A 33 -13.57 1.63 0.68
CA SER A 33 -12.46 0.97 1.37
C SER A 33 -11.54 0.20 0.43
N VAL A 34 -10.24 0.20 0.72
CA VAL A 34 -9.29 -0.75 0.15
C VAL A 34 -9.36 -2.04 0.96
N ILE A 35 -9.66 -3.16 0.31
CA ILE A 35 -9.63 -4.48 0.92
C ILE A 35 -8.42 -5.23 0.39
N TRP A 36 -7.57 -5.75 1.28
CA TRP A 36 -6.44 -6.57 0.90
C TRP A 36 -6.36 -7.89 1.65
N GLN A 37 -5.85 -8.93 0.98
CA GLN A 37 -5.75 -10.30 1.49
C GLN A 37 -4.40 -10.89 1.09
N THR A 38 -3.67 -11.46 2.05
CA THR A 38 -2.44 -12.20 1.73
C THR A 38 -2.76 -13.53 1.05
N GLU A 39 -2.00 -13.90 0.02
CA GLU A 39 -2.01 -15.25 -0.56
C GLU A 39 -1.01 -16.16 0.16
N PHE A 40 -1.45 -17.38 0.49
CA PHE A 40 -0.61 -18.41 1.09
C PHE A 40 -0.70 -19.73 0.32
N PRO A 41 0.39 -20.50 0.21
CA PRO A 41 0.33 -21.86 -0.31
C PRO A 41 -0.34 -22.78 0.71
N ARG A 42 -1.32 -23.57 0.26
CA ARG A 42 -1.97 -24.61 1.05
C ARG A 42 -1.79 -25.95 0.34
N ARG A 43 -1.25 -26.94 1.07
CA ARG A 43 -1.21 -28.34 0.62
C ARG A 43 -2.59 -28.94 0.78
N VAL A 44 -3.08 -29.55 -0.29
CA VAL A 44 -4.35 -30.29 -0.29
C VAL A 44 -4.00 -31.78 -0.49
N PRO A 45 -4.47 -32.66 0.40
CA PRO A 45 -4.31 -34.10 0.19
C PRO A 45 -5.09 -34.52 -1.05
N SER A 46 -4.45 -35.29 -1.92
CA SER A 46 -5.12 -35.86 -3.09
C SER A 46 -5.91 -37.09 -2.64
N ASN A 47 -7.19 -37.18 -3.02
CA ASN A 47 -8.06 -38.30 -2.60
C ASN A 47 -7.77 -39.60 -3.36
N ASP A 48 -6.91 -39.58 -4.39
CA ASP A 48 -6.77 -40.67 -5.36
C ASP A 48 -5.57 -41.60 -5.11
N GLY A 49 -5.19 -41.89 -3.85
CA GLY A 49 -4.17 -42.90 -3.50
C GLY A 49 -2.76 -42.71 -4.09
N GLN A 50 -2.55 -41.71 -4.93
CA GLN A 50 -1.30 -41.31 -5.55
C GLN A 50 -0.73 -40.12 -4.78
N SER A 51 0.48 -40.34 -4.24
CA SER A 51 1.16 -39.51 -3.24
C SER A 51 1.61 -38.11 -3.68
N THR A 52 0.90 -37.43 -4.59
CA THR A 52 1.22 -36.05 -4.97
C THR A 52 0.24 -35.07 -4.33
N SER A 53 0.61 -34.51 -3.17
CA SER A 53 -0.13 -33.40 -2.58
C SER A 53 -0.09 -32.19 -3.52
N ALA A 54 -1.24 -31.69 -3.96
CA ALA A 54 -1.31 -30.45 -4.75
C ALA A 54 -1.09 -29.23 -3.84
N ILE A 55 -0.35 -28.23 -4.32
CA ILE A 55 -0.23 -26.92 -3.64
C ILE A 55 -1.12 -25.94 -4.37
N ILE A 56 -2.14 -25.42 -3.69
CA ILE A 56 -3.01 -24.34 -4.19
C ILE A 56 -2.70 -23.04 -3.47
N LEU A 57 -2.96 -21.90 -4.11
CA LEU A 57 -2.89 -20.58 -3.46
C LEU A 57 -4.26 -20.22 -2.90
N VAL A 58 -4.31 -19.91 -1.60
CA VAL A 58 -5.53 -19.48 -0.90
C VAL A 58 -5.38 -18.07 -0.37
N ARG A 59 -6.48 -17.31 -0.34
CA ARG A 59 -6.53 -15.96 0.25
C ARG A 59 -6.79 -16.08 1.75
N GLY A 60 -6.02 -15.35 2.55
CA GLY A 60 -6.23 -15.22 3.99
C GLY A 60 -7.37 -14.26 4.35
N SER A 61 -7.44 -13.87 5.61
CA SER A 61 -8.45 -12.94 6.11
C SER A 61 -8.37 -11.56 5.42
N PRO A 62 -9.52 -10.94 5.09
CA PRO A 62 -9.55 -9.61 4.52
C PRO A 62 -9.20 -8.55 5.56
N HIS A 63 -8.25 -7.70 5.20
CA HIS A 63 -7.94 -6.46 5.90
C HIS A 63 -8.61 -5.31 5.16
N LYS A 64 -9.29 -4.41 5.89
CA LYS A 64 -9.96 -3.25 5.31
C LYS A 64 -9.25 -1.97 5.75
N ILE A 65 -9.03 -1.06 4.81
CA ILE A 65 -8.55 0.30 5.04
C ILE A 65 -9.61 1.23 4.45
N ALA A 66 -10.34 1.96 5.31
CA ALA A 66 -11.26 2.99 4.83
C ALA A 66 -10.47 4.03 4.02
N LEU A 67 -10.97 4.40 2.84
CA LEU A 67 -10.31 5.39 1.99
C LEU A 67 -10.18 6.74 2.67
N LEU A 68 -11.08 7.06 3.60
CA LEU A 68 -11.00 8.25 4.45
C LEU A 68 -9.74 8.29 5.34
N ASN A 69 -9.16 7.13 5.64
CA ASN A 69 -7.95 7.03 6.46
C ASN A 69 -6.68 7.05 5.61
N VAL A 70 -6.79 7.06 4.29
CA VAL A 70 -5.66 7.17 3.35
C VAL A 70 -5.38 8.65 3.14
N LEU A 71 -4.19 9.11 3.51
CA LEU A 71 -3.80 10.52 3.44
C LEU A 71 -3.38 10.91 2.03
N TYR A 72 -2.50 10.11 1.41
CA TYR A 72 -2.01 10.30 0.04
C TYR A 72 -1.32 9.03 -0.47
N ILE A 73 -0.88 9.09 -1.73
CA ILE A 73 -0.16 8.01 -2.40
C ILE A 73 1.24 8.50 -2.72
N ASP A 74 2.25 7.73 -2.34
CA ASP A 74 3.63 7.99 -2.72
C ASP A 74 4.09 7.06 -3.82
N VAL A 75 4.77 7.62 -4.82
CA VAL A 75 5.31 6.87 -5.96
C VAL A 75 6.80 6.61 -5.76
N GLY A 76 7.24 5.38 -6.00
CA GLY A 76 8.63 4.95 -5.80
C GLY A 76 8.87 4.31 -4.44
N LYS A 77 10.14 4.21 -4.04
CA LYS A 77 10.57 3.64 -2.76
C LYS A 77 10.79 4.73 -1.73
N LYS A 78 9.72 5.26 -1.16
CA LYS A 78 9.82 6.40 -0.21
C LYS A 78 9.65 6.01 1.26
N THR A 79 9.11 4.83 1.52
CA THR A 79 8.88 4.33 2.87
C THR A 79 9.99 3.41 3.33
N THR A 80 10.16 3.27 4.64
CA THR A 80 11.18 2.39 5.24
C THR A 80 11.08 0.94 4.76
N ALA A 81 9.87 0.43 4.50
CA ALA A 81 9.67 -0.93 3.98
C ALA A 81 10.26 -1.10 2.58
N LEU A 82 10.09 -0.09 1.70
CA LEU A 82 10.56 -0.15 0.32
C LEU A 82 12.04 0.25 0.19
N LEU A 83 12.55 1.14 1.03
CA LEU A 83 13.98 1.53 1.04
C LEU A 83 14.90 0.34 1.37
N LYS A 84 14.43 -0.64 2.17
CA LYS A 84 15.16 -1.91 2.38
C LYS A 84 15.39 -2.71 1.09
N LEU A 85 14.65 -2.40 0.03
CA LEU A 85 14.78 -3.02 -1.29
C LEU A 85 15.79 -2.31 -2.18
N GLU A 86 16.53 -1.30 -1.70
CA GLU A 86 17.59 -0.64 -2.49
C GLU A 86 18.64 -1.63 -3.00
N ASN A 87 18.93 -2.69 -2.23
CA ASN A 87 19.83 -3.78 -2.64
C ASN A 87 19.18 -4.83 -3.55
N ARG A 88 17.88 -4.71 -3.89
CA ARG A 88 17.17 -5.64 -4.76
C ARG A 88 16.94 -4.98 -6.13
N ALA A 89 17.02 -5.76 -7.20
CA ALA A 89 16.79 -5.34 -8.58
C ALA A 89 15.31 -5.02 -8.90
N ILE A 90 14.57 -4.44 -7.94
CA ILE A 90 13.20 -3.98 -8.11
C ILE A 90 13.28 -2.49 -8.48
N PRO A 91 12.82 -2.08 -9.68
CA PRO A 91 12.82 -0.66 -10.04
C PRO A 91 11.84 0.16 -9.22
N ASP A 92 12.20 1.40 -8.88
CA ASP A 92 11.29 2.36 -8.22
C ASP A 92 10.02 2.60 -9.05
N THR A 93 10.13 2.46 -10.37
CA THR A 93 9.03 2.68 -11.31
C THR A 93 7.86 1.70 -11.14
N VAL A 94 8.02 0.62 -10.37
CA VAL A 94 6.95 -0.36 -10.11
C VAL A 94 6.45 -0.32 -8.67
N CYS A 95 6.97 0.57 -7.84
CA CYS A 95 6.63 0.69 -6.42
C CYS A 95 5.74 1.91 -6.15
N PHE A 96 4.83 1.77 -5.19
CA PHE A 96 4.05 2.86 -4.62
C PHE A 96 3.56 2.48 -3.22
N SER A 97 3.15 3.47 -2.43
CA SER A 97 2.65 3.27 -1.06
C SER A 97 1.36 4.04 -0.85
N LEU A 98 0.37 3.39 -0.23
CA LEU A 98 -0.79 4.10 0.34
C LEU A 98 -0.43 4.52 1.75
N LEU A 99 -0.30 5.82 1.98
CA LEU A 99 -0.02 6.37 3.30
C LEU A 99 -1.34 6.54 4.02
N THR A 100 -1.43 6.00 5.23
CA THR A 100 -2.61 6.05 6.08
C THR A 100 -2.25 6.71 7.40
N GLN A 101 -3.26 7.08 8.18
CA GLN A 101 -3.06 7.60 9.53
C GLN A 101 -2.25 6.66 10.44
N ASN A 102 -2.29 5.36 10.18
CA ASN A 102 -1.69 4.33 11.04
C ASN A 102 -0.44 3.66 10.43
N GLY A 103 0.12 4.24 9.37
CA GLY A 103 1.29 3.69 8.66
C GLY A 103 1.08 3.57 7.15
N SER A 104 1.79 2.67 6.50
CA SER A 104 1.79 2.52 5.04
C SER A 104 1.36 1.12 4.60
N LEU A 105 0.66 1.05 3.46
CA LEU A 105 0.57 -0.18 2.68
C LEU A 105 1.50 -0.04 1.47
N ASP A 106 2.65 -0.71 1.55
CA ASP A 106 3.75 -0.60 0.60
C ASP A 106 3.70 -1.68 -0.47
N LEU A 107 3.61 -1.28 -1.74
CA LEU A 107 3.20 -2.16 -2.82
C LEU A 107 4.18 -2.13 -4.00
N GLN A 108 4.33 -3.30 -4.60
CA GLN A 108 5.03 -3.51 -5.85
C GLN A 108 4.08 -4.12 -6.88
N THR A 109 4.11 -3.56 -8.09
CA THR A 109 3.37 -4.00 -9.28
C THR A 109 4.28 -4.78 -10.24
N ASN A 110 3.69 -5.37 -11.27
CA ASN A 110 4.46 -6.10 -12.29
C ASN A 110 5.01 -5.18 -13.38
N SER A 111 4.50 -3.94 -13.50
CA SER A 111 4.94 -2.98 -14.51
C SER A 111 4.62 -1.54 -14.11
N LYS A 112 5.37 -0.59 -14.67
CA LYS A 112 5.10 0.84 -14.51
C LYS A 112 3.66 1.20 -14.94
N LEU A 113 3.17 0.59 -16.02
CA LEU A 113 1.82 0.81 -16.51
C LEU A 113 0.76 0.36 -15.50
N GLU A 114 0.94 -0.80 -14.88
CA GLU A 114 0.05 -1.30 -13.82
C GLU A 114 0.06 -0.35 -12.62
N ARG A 115 1.23 0.09 -12.18
CA ARG A 115 1.37 1.11 -11.13
C ARG A 115 0.61 2.39 -11.46
N ASP A 116 0.85 2.98 -12.62
CA ASP A 116 0.25 4.25 -13.04
C ASP A 116 -1.28 4.13 -13.12
N SER A 117 -1.79 3.00 -13.61
CA SER A 117 -3.23 2.72 -13.67
C SER A 117 -3.84 2.63 -12.27
N LEU A 118 -3.16 1.98 -11.32
CA LEU A 118 -3.63 1.86 -9.93
C LEU A 118 -3.60 3.20 -9.21
N ILE A 119 -2.51 3.97 -9.36
CA ILE A 119 -2.42 5.33 -8.80
C ILE A 119 -3.57 6.18 -9.33
N GLY A 120 -3.80 6.18 -10.65
CA GLY A 120 -4.91 6.93 -11.25
C GLY A 120 -6.27 6.54 -10.65
N CYS A 121 -6.54 5.24 -10.50
CA CYS A 121 -7.78 4.78 -9.85
C CYS A 121 -7.89 5.25 -8.40
N PHE A 122 -6.84 5.09 -7.59
CA PHE A 122 -6.88 5.51 -6.19
C PHE A 122 -6.99 7.03 -6.06
N SER A 123 -6.26 7.82 -6.86
CA SER A 123 -6.36 9.29 -6.87
C SER A 123 -7.79 9.76 -7.14
N MET A 124 -8.46 9.21 -8.16
CA MET A 124 -9.86 9.53 -8.44
C MET A 124 -10.80 9.24 -7.26
N MET A 125 -10.55 8.14 -6.55
CA MET A 125 -11.36 7.75 -5.40
C MET A 125 -11.08 8.61 -4.16
N LEU A 126 -9.81 8.95 -3.90
CA LEU A 126 -9.44 9.84 -2.81
C LEU A 126 -9.98 11.25 -3.04
N ASP A 127 -9.93 11.77 -4.26
CA ASP A 127 -10.54 13.06 -4.62
C ASP A 127 -12.06 13.06 -4.38
N ARG A 128 -12.73 11.93 -4.64
CA ARG A 128 -14.17 11.77 -4.36
C ARG A 128 -14.45 11.75 -2.85
N VAL A 129 -13.68 11.00 -2.07
CA VAL A 129 -13.89 10.83 -0.62
C VAL A 129 -13.50 12.08 0.17
N HIS A 130 -12.50 12.83 -0.29
CA HIS A 130 -12.02 14.04 0.36
C HIS A 130 -12.61 15.33 -0.20
N ARG A 131 -13.57 15.26 -1.13
CA ARG A 131 -14.17 16.44 -1.77
C ARG A 131 -14.64 17.50 -0.77
N ASP A 132 -15.29 17.06 0.31
CA ASP A 132 -15.92 17.93 1.30
C ASP A 132 -15.06 18.09 2.57
N ARG A 133 -13.80 17.62 2.55
CA ARG A 133 -12.89 17.69 3.71
C ARG A 133 -11.59 18.39 3.34
N ASP A 134 -11.07 19.20 4.26
CA ASP A 134 -9.69 19.66 4.16
C ASP A 134 -8.73 18.54 4.54
N TRP A 135 -8.33 17.75 3.55
CA TRP A 135 -7.38 16.66 3.74
C TRP A 135 -6.02 17.15 4.26
N ARG A 136 -5.67 18.43 4.08
CA ARG A 136 -4.45 19.01 4.67
C ARG A 136 -4.51 19.02 6.19
N SER A 137 -5.68 19.36 6.75
CA SER A 137 -5.90 19.31 8.19
C SER A 137 -5.77 17.88 8.76
N LEU A 138 -6.18 16.85 7.99
CA LEU A 138 -6.00 15.44 8.38
C LEU A 138 -4.51 15.06 8.41
N TYR A 139 -3.74 15.50 7.41
CA TYR A 139 -2.31 15.27 7.36
C TYR A 139 -1.57 15.97 8.52
N GLU A 140 -1.89 17.23 8.81
CA GLU A 140 -1.31 17.99 9.92
C GLU A 140 -1.62 17.35 11.28
N THR A 141 -2.86 16.89 11.47
CA THR A 141 -3.27 16.16 12.69
C THR A 141 -2.53 14.85 12.83
N SER A 142 -2.33 14.10 11.73
CA SER A 142 -1.54 12.87 11.80
C SER A 142 -0.07 13.16 12.09
N SER A 143 0.49 14.21 11.51
CA SER A 143 1.88 14.62 11.71
C SER A 143 2.14 15.07 13.16
N SER A 144 1.18 15.73 13.81
CA SER A 144 1.30 16.09 15.22
C SER A 144 1.23 14.88 16.14
N ILE A 145 0.43 13.85 15.82
CA ILE A 145 0.40 12.58 16.56
C ILE A 145 1.74 11.84 16.43
N PHE A 146 2.32 11.80 15.22
CA PHE A 146 3.67 11.24 15.00
C PHE A 146 4.75 12.05 15.72
N SER A 147 4.63 13.39 15.75
CA SER A 147 5.59 14.27 16.43
C SER A 147 5.46 14.27 17.96
N SER A 148 4.31 13.85 18.51
CA SER A 148 4.07 13.77 19.96
C SER A 148 4.51 12.43 20.57
N SER A 149 4.82 11.42 19.73
CA SER A 149 5.19 10.08 20.17
C SER A 149 6.70 9.79 20.10
N GLU A 150 7.53 10.73 19.65
CA GLU A 150 8.99 10.57 19.56
C GLU A 150 9.72 11.34 20.68
N VAL A 151 9.80 10.72 21.86
CA VAL A 151 11.01 10.82 22.69
C VAL A 151 11.83 9.56 22.38
N ASN A 152 12.98 9.77 21.73
CA ASN A 152 13.98 8.81 21.24
C ASN A 152 13.51 8.02 19.99
N THR A 153 14.05 8.18 18.77
CA THR A 153 15.47 8.06 18.41
C THR A 153 15.71 8.52 16.95
N SER A 154 16.77 9.31 16.74
CA SER A 154 17.55 9.51 15.49
C SER A 154 16.88 10.06 14.19
N ALA A 155 16.90 11.39 14.07
CA ALA A 155 17.47 12.25 12.99
C ALA A 155 17.35 11.93 11.47
N ALA A 156 16.73 10.85 11.00
CA ALA A 156 16.67 10.53 9.57
C ALA A 156 15.36 10.97 8.86
N THR A 157 14.30 11.25 9.61
CA THR A 157 12.95 11.55 9.09
C THR A 157 12.78 13.00 8.61
N ALA A 158 13.57 13.95 9.13
CA ALA A 158 13.46 15.36 8.78
C ALA A 158 13.96 15.70 7.36
N ALA A 159 14.82 14.86 6.76
CA ALA A 159 15.50 15.17 5.50
C ALA A 159 14.60 15.01 4.24
N SER A 160 13.49 14.26 4.34
CA SER A 160 12.61 14.00 3.19
C SER A 160 11.57 15.10 2.95
N ILE A 161 11.26 15.91 3.97
CA ILE A 161 10.21 16.94 3.92
C ILE A 161 10.69 18.22 3.22
N ALA A 162 11.99 18.56 3.33
CA ALA A 162 12.55 19.77 2.74
C ALA A 162 12.64 19.75 1.20
N ARG A 163 12.66 18.58 0.56
CA ARG A 163 12.88 18.49 -0.91
C ARG A 163 11.65 18.80 -1.76
N TYR A 164 10.43 18.78 -1.20
CA TYR A 164 9.23 19.12 -1.97
C TYR A 164 8.97 20.64 -2.04
N GLN A 165 9.51 21.42 -1.09
CA GLN A 165 9.31 22.87 -1.07
C GLN A 165 10.20 23.64 -2.06
N MET A 166 11.25 23.03 -2.63
CA MET A 166 12.12 23.70 -3.61
C MET A 166 11.75 23.47 -5.08
N SER A 167 10.77 22.60 -5.40
CA SER A 167 10.44 22.24 -6.79
C SER A 167 9.25 23.03 -7.39
N LYS A 168 8.61 23.92 -6.62
CA LYS A 168 7.47 24.73 -7.11
C LYS A 168 7.65 26.23 -6.85
N GLY A 169 8.90 26.68 -6.73
CA GLY A 169 9.27 28.08 -6.63
C GLY A 169 10.12 28.52 -7.80
N GLU A 170 9.60 28.38 -9.02
CA GLU A 170 9.95 29.20 -10.20
C GLU A 170 8.66 29.53 -10.95
#